data_AF-A0A539EPU8-F1
#
_entry.id   AF-A0A539EPU8-F1
#
_cell.length_a   1.000
_cell.length_b   1.000
_cell.length_c   1.000
_cell.angle_alpha   90.00
_cell.angle_beta   90.00
_cell.angle_gamma   90.00
#
_symmetry.space_group_name_H-M   'P 1'
#
loop_
_entity.id
_entity.type
_entity.pdbx_description
1 polymer ?
#
loop_
_entity_poly.entity_id
_entity_poly.type
_entity_poly.pdbx_seq_one_letter_code
_entity_poly.pdbx_strand_id
1 'polypeptide(L)'
;MTQAPKGRKTVAAPGSLPYTDPVRLRLLVGLASAFLLAADCAQGLTSPQYITHETDDAFLYLDERGVAIRADKNWACRRTWWSPDTNPEIFDKQTYQEFRQKQIDMGTWDQWRCQEIVGPVVFSREVREAQRKMNMAPNKPDCVPWVPETGRLNWETLDYARCYVSKEVERARAAYRDRLSATLAEALRDRTAAYDELVAKAKSERLAFALPGCGKTLRTVHDAAACRMEEEDRLLTKAEGYFAAYSGRIDAKRGEAAISHIEASGIAMDAELIRDTLADAQREADGL
;
A
#
# COMPACT_ATOMS: atom_id res chain seq x y z
N MET A 1 4.12 -27.60 -65.27
CA MET A 1 3.33 -27.72 -64.02
C MET A 1 4.33 -27.78 -62.86
N THR A 2 4.47 -26.67 -62.15
CA THR A 2 5.56 -26.42 -61.20
C THR A 2 5.02 -26.58 -59.78
N GLN A 3 5.56 -27.52 -59.00
CA GLN A 3 5.18 -27.72 -57.60
C GLN A 3 5.91 -26.71 -56.69
N ALA A 4 5.15 -26.00 -55.87
CA ALA A 4 5.65 -25.12 -54.82
C ALA A 4 5.90 -25.92 -53.51
N PRO A 5 6.93 -25.58 -52.72
CA PRO A 5 7.21 -26.25 -51.45
C PRO A 5 6.29 -25.77 -50.32
N LYS A 6 5.79 -26.73 -49.52
CA LYS A 6 4.98 -26.47 -48.32
C LYS A 6 5.85 -25.83 -47.23
N GLY A 7 5.48 -24.62 -46.82
CA GLY A 7 6.08 -23.89 -45.71
C GLY A 7 5.84 -24.58 -44.36
N ARG A 8 6.92 -24.68 -43.58
CA ARG A 8 6.97 -25.18 -42.21
C ARG A 8 6.35 -24.12 -41.28
N LYS A 9 5.22 -24.43 -40.64
CA LYS A 9 4.67 -23.60 -39.56
C LYS A 9 5.55 -23.74 -38.32
N THR A 10 6.27 -22.68 -37.98
CA THR A 10 6.87 -22.49 -36.66
C THR A 10 5.74 -22.26 -35.67
N VAL A 11 5.59 -23.19 -34.72
CA VAL A 11 4.69 -23.02 -33.57
C VAL A 11 5.36 -22.03 -32.62
N ALA A 12 4.71 -20.89 -32.42
CA ALA A 12 5.12 -19.91 -31.42
C ALA A 12 5.01 -20.54 -30.01
N ALA A 13 6.06 -20.39 -29.21
CA ALA A 13 6.03 -20.75 -27.80
C ALA A 13 4.97 -19.89 -27.07
N PRO A 14 4.17 -20.47 -26.16
CA PRO A 14 3.19 -19.71 -25.40
C PRO A 14 3.87 -18.83 -24.34
N GLY A 15 3.70 -17.52 -24.48
CA GLY A 15 3.44 -16.61 -23.37
C GLY A 15 4.59 -16.31 -22.41
N SER A 16 5.62 -15.59 -22.85
CA SER A 16 6.22 -14.59 -21.97
C SER A 16 5.20 -13.46 -21.79
N LEU A 17 4.62 -13.34 -20.60
CA LEU A 17 3.80 -12.18 -20.25
C LEU A 17 4.68 -10.92 -20.34
N PRO A 18 4.21 -9.82 -20.94
CA PRO A 18 4.97 -8.58 -20.99
C PRO A 18 4.91 -7.92 -19.61
N TYR A 19 5.74 -8.38 -18.67
CA TYR A 19 5.94 -7.72 -17.38
C TYR A 19 7.07 -6.69 -17.48
N THR A 20 6.91 -5.72 -18.38
CA THR A 20 7.74 -4.52 -18.43
C THR A 20 6.91 -3.38 -19.00
N ASP A 21 5.88 -2.94 -18.27
CA ASP A 21 5.38 -1.58 -18.47
C ASP A 21 5.85 -0.68 -17.32
N PRO A 22 7.06 -0.10 -17.42
CA PRO A 22 7.61 0.80 -16.40
C PRO A 22 6.74 2.07 -16.19
N VAL A 23 5.73 2.31 -17.02
CA VAL A 23 4.77 3.41 -16.87
C VAL A 23 3.74 3.12 -15.77
N ARG A 24 3.35 1.84 -15.55
CA ARG A 24 2.39 1.47 -14.50
C ARG A 24 2.97 1.52 -13.09
N LEU A 25 4.26 1.19 -12.95
CA LEU A 25 4.97 1.33 -11.66
C LEU A 25 5.10 2.81 -11.25
N ARG A 26 5.25 3.73 -12.22
CA ARG A 26 5.38 5.18 -11.94
C ARG A 26 4.09 5.83 -11.44
N LEU A 27 2.91 5.33 -11.80
CA LEU A 27 1.64 5.85 -11.28
C LEU A 27 1.38 5.42 -9.82
N LEU A 28 1.84 4.21 -9.45
CA LEU A 28 1.73 3.66 -8.09
C LEU A 28 2.80 4.19 -7.15
N VAL A 29 4.02 4.43 -7.67
CA VAL A 29 5.01 5.29 -6.99
C VAL A 29 4.42 6.67 -6.75
N GLY A 30 3.53 7.20 -7.60
CA GLY A 30 2.84 8.46 -7.36
C GLY A 30 1.92 8.51 -6.13
N LEU A 31 1.36 7.38 -5.69
CA LEU A 31 0.56 7.28 -4.46
C LEU A 31 1.45 7.21 -3.23
N ALA A 32 2.46 6.34 -3.25
CA ALA A 32 3.48 6.29 -2.21
C ALA A 32 4.20 7.65 -2.11
N SER A 33 4.46 8.33 -3.24
CA SER A 33 4.94 9.70 -3.30
C SER A 33 3.92 10.70 -2.76
N ALA A 34 2.61 10.57 -2.98
CA ALA A 34 1.63 11.47 -2.34
C ALA A 34 1.56 11.30 -0.82
N PHE A 35 1.72 10.07 -0.32
CA PHE A 35 1.83 9.78 1.11
C PHE A 35 3.17 10.21 1.71
N LEU A 36 4.28 9.99 1.02
CA LEU A 36 5.63 10.45 1.39
C LEU A 36 5.79 11.96 1.23
N LEU A 37 5.12 12.59 0.27
CA LEU A 37 5.05 14.05 0.12
C LEU A 37 4.31 14.67 1.31
N ALA A 38 3.32 13.98 1.89
CA ALA A 38 2.71 14.42 3.15
C ALA A 38 3.67 14.25 4.36
N ALA A 39 4.63 13.32 4.30
CA ALA A 39 5.71 13.17 5.30
C ALA A 39 6.72 14.29 5.21
N ASP A 40 7.14 14.54 3.98
CA ASP A 40 7.99 15.65 3.60
C ASP A 40 7.25 16.98 3.75
N CYS A 41 5.91 17.04 3.82
CA CYS A 41 5.21 18.29 4.11
C CYS A 41 5.57 18.81 5.48
N ALA A 42 5.73 17.94 6.49
CA ALA A 42 6.13 18.36 7.85
C ALA A 42 7.58 18.87 7.90
N GLN A 43 8.48 18.29 7.10
CA GLN A 43 9.86 18.78 6.92
C GLN A 43 9.94 19.99 5.97
N GLY A 44 8.98 20.11 5.06
CA GLY A 44 8.83 21.14 4.04
C GLY A 44 8.18 22.42 4.57
N LEU A 45 7.63 22.41 5.78
CA LEU A 45 7.20 23.62 6.50
C LEU A 45 8.37 24.59 6.73
N THR A 46 9.61 24.09 6.71
CA THR A 46 10.83 24.90 6.78
C THR A 46 11.47 25.15 5.41
N SER A 47 10.82 24.75 4.31
CA SER A 47 11.34 25.00 2.97
C SER A 47 11.32 26.49 2.66
N PRO A 48 12.43 27.08 2.17
CA PRO A 48 12.53 28.50 1.87
C PRO A 48 11.57 28.96 0.75
N GLN A 49 10.90 28.03 0.09
CA GLN A 49 9.94 28.31 -0.99
C GLN A 49 8.57 28.81 -0.50
N TYR A 50 8.25 28.65 0.80
CA TYR A 50 6.95 29.07 1.33
C TYR A 50 7.05 30.34 2.17
N ILE A 51 6.11 31.26 1.92
CA ILE A 51 5.82 32.36 2.83
C ILE A 51 4.90 31.81 3.92
N THR A 52 5.37 31.84 5.16
CA THR A 52 4.56 31.44 6.31
C THR A 52 3.71 32.62 6.76
N HIS A 53 2.39 32.42 6.86
CA HIS A 53 1.44 33.37 7.40
C HIS A 53 0.64 32.70 8.51
N GLU A 54 0.46 33.39 9.63
CA GLU A 54 -0.27 32.86 10.77
C GLU A 54 -1.64 33.53 10.89
N THR A 55 -2.66 32.71 11.09
CA THR A 55 -4.01 33.16 11.47
C THR A 55 -4.28 32.83 12.94
N ASP A 56 -5.45 33.20 13.45
CA ASP A 56 -5.87 32.87 14.81
C ASP A 56 -5.99 31.36 15.05
N ASP A 57 -6.19 30.56 14.01
CA ASP A 57 -6.53 29.14 14.08
C ASP A 57 -5.58 28.23 13.29
N ALA A 58 -4.72 28.78 12.44
CA ALA A 58 -3.91 27.98 11.53
C ALA A 58 -2.55 28.60 11.19
N PHE A 59 -1.63 27.73 10.78
CA PHE A 59 -0.44 28.08 10.00
C PHE A 59 -0.76 27.90 8.52
N LEU A 60 -0.57 28.96 7.73
CA LEU A 60 -0.70 28.95 6.27
C LEU A 60 0.68 29.00 5.64
N TYR A 61 0.94 28.08 4.72
CA TYR A 61 2.15 28.07 3.90
C TYR A 61 1.73 28.44 2.48
N LEU A 62 2.18 29.61 2.04
CA LEU A 62 1.78 30.26 0.80
C LEU A 62 2.92 30.22 -0.22
N ASP A 63 2.58 30.07 -1.49
CA ASP A 63 3.49 30.30 -2.62
C ASP A 63 2.82 31.18 -3.69
N GLU A 64 3.43 31.30 -4.88
CA GLU A 64 2.91 32.13 -5.97
C GLU A 64 1.50 31.73 -6.45
N ARG A 65 1.05 30.52 -6.10
CA ARG A 65 -0.28 29.98 -6.43
C ARG A 65 -1.27 30.06 -5.26
N GLY A 66 -0.91 30.73 -4.16
CA GLY A 66 -1.75 30.91 -2.97
C GLY A 66 -1.46 29.88 -1.87
N VAL A 67 -2.49 29.44 -1.13
CA VAL A 67 -2.33 28.45 -0.04
C VAL A 67 -1.89 27.10 -0.61
N ALA A 68 -0.67 26.71 -0.28
CA ALA A 68 -0.13 25.39 -0.57
C ALA A 68 -0.52 24.40 0.54
N ILE A 69 -0.33 24.80 1.80
CA ILE A 69 -0.62 23.98 2.99
C ILE A 69 -1.34 24.84 4.04
N ARG A 70 -2.35 24.26 4.68
CA ARG A 70 -2.94 24.77 5.92
C ARG A 70 -2.83 23.69 6.99
N ALA A 71 -2.22 24.05 8.11
CA ALA A 71 -2.18 23.21 9.31
C ALA A 71 -2.87 23.94 10.46
N ASP A 72 -3.63 23.22 11.27
CA ASP A 72 -4.26 23.82 12.44
C ASP A 72 -3.20 24.24 13.47
N LYS A 73 -3.51 25.24 14.29
CA LYS A 73 -2.69 25.58 15.46
C LYS A 73 -3.02 24.62 16.60
N ASN A 74 -1.97 24.06 17.19
CA ASN A 74 -2.04 23.30 18.45
C ASN A 74 -1.19 24.00 19.52
N TRP A 75 -1.39 23.63 20.78
CA TRP A 75 -0.63 24.14 21.92
C TRP A 75 0.05 22.99 22.65
N ALA A 76 1.37 23.05 22.73
CA ALA A 76 2.16 22.17 23.56
C ALA A 76 2.37 22.82 24.93
N CYS A 77 1.75 22.25 25.96
CA CYS A 77 1.82 22.74 27.33
C CYS A 77 2.61 21.78 28.22
N ARG A 78 3.47 22.33 29.06
CA ARG A 78 4.20 21.58 30.09
C ARG A 78 4.19 22.33 31.39
N ARG A 79 4.31 21.61 32.51
CA ARG A 79 4.55 22.29 33.79
C ARG A 79 5.98 22.82 33.85
N THR A 80 6.16 23.94 34.55
CA THR A 80 7.44 24.64 34.71
C THR A 80 8.48 23.80 35.44
N TRP A 81 8.05 22.86 36.28
CA TRP A 81 8.90 21.95 37.05
C TRP A 81 9.04 20.55 36.45
N TRP A 82 8.44 20.29 35.28
CA TRP A 82 8.74 19.07 34.55
C TRP A 82 10.14 19.12 33.96
N SER A 83 10.78 17.96 33.80
CA SER A 83 12.06 17.88 33.09
C SER A 83 11.91 18.49 31.69
N PRO A 84 12.90 19.26 31.19
CA PRO A 84 12.83 19.83 29.86
C PRO A 84 12.57 18.82 28.74
N ASP A 85 13.02 17.57 28.96
CA ASP A 85 12.88 16.45 28.02
C ASP A 85 11.55 15.71 28.14
N THR A 86 10.67 16.13 29.06
CA THR A 86 9.34 15.53 29.20
C THR A 86 8.48 15.91 28.00
N ASN A 87 7.82 14.92 27.40
CA ASN A 87 6.86 15.17 26.33
C ASN A 87 5.75 16.11 26.82
N PRO A 88 5.50 17.24 26.15
CA PRO A 88 4.42 18.15 26.52
C PRO A 88 3.05 17.53 26.25
N GLU A 89 2.02 18.01 26.96
CA GLU A 89 0.64 17.74 26.62
C GLU A 89 0.24 18.60 25.41
N ILE A 90 -0.38 17.99 24.39
CA ILE A 90 -0.75 18.67 23.15
C ILE A 90 -2.27 18.85 23.12
N PHE A 91 -2.70 20.09 22.88
CA PHE A 91 -4.10 20.48 22.82
C PHE A 91 -4.42 21.11 21.46
N ASP A 92 -5.59 20.80 20.89
CA ASP A 92 -6.18 21.64 19.85
C ASP A 92 -6.67 22.98 20.45
N LYS A 93 -7.11 23.91 19.59
CA LYS A 93 -7.52 25.25 20.02
C LYS A 93 -8.62 25.26 21.07
N GLN A 94 -9.68 24.49 20.83
CA GLN A 94 -10.84 24.48 21.72
C GLN A 94 -10.44 23.90 23.08
N THR A 95 -9.79 22.74 23.06
CA THR A 95 -9.35 22.04 24.27
C THR A 95 -8.32 22.87 25.03
N TYR A 96 -7.44 23.59 24.34
CA TYR A 96 -6.48 24.51 24.96
C TYR A 96 -7.18 25.65 25.69
N GLN A 97 -8.20 26.26 25.10
CA GLN A 97 -8.95 27.36 25.73
C GLN A 97 -9.64 26.89 27.00
N GLU A 98 -10.28 25.72 26.96
CA GLU A 98 -10.91 25.09 28.13
C GLU A 98 -9.88 24.74 29.21
N PHE A 99 -8.76 24.12 28.81
CA PHE A 99 -7.64 23.79 29.70
C PHE A 99 -7.06 25.04 30.39
N ARG A 100 -6.76 26.09 29.62
CA ARG A 100 -6.22 27.35 30.12
C ARG A 100 -7.16 27.99 31.13
N GLN A 101 -8.45 28.10 30.80
CA GLN A 101 -9.42 28.69 31.71
C GLN A 101 -9.50 27.90 33.01
N LYS A 102 -9.53 26.56 32.93
CA LYS A 102 -9.51 25.70 34.10
C LYS A 102 -8.27 25.91 34.98
N GLN A 103 -7.07 26.05 34.42
CA GLN A 103 -5.85 26.30 35.21
C GLN A 103 -5.84 27.71 35.82
N ILE A 104 -6.43 28.71 35.15
CA ILE A 104 -6.62 30.05 35.70
C ILE A 104 -7.56 29.99 36.91
N ASP A 105 -8.71 29.32 36.77
CA ASP A 105 -9.70 29.18 37.83
C ASP A 105 -9.14 28.42 39.05
N MET A 106 -8.20 27.49 38.81
CA MET A 106 -7.48 26.75 39.85
C MET A 106 -6.30 27.52 40.46
N GLY A 107 -5.92 28.69 39.93
CA GLY A 107 -4.76 29.46 40.37
C GLY A 107 -3.41 28.78 40.10
N THR A 108 -3.35 27.89 39.11
CA THR A 108 -2.14 27.13 38.75
C THR A 108 -1.54 27.53 37.41
N TRP A 109 -2.08 28.56 36.74
CA TRP A 109 -1.66 28.94 35.39
C TRP A 109 -0.17 29.32 35.28
N ASP A 110 0.39 29.97 36.30
CA ASP A 110 1.81 30.34 36.39
C ASP A 110 2.77 29.14 36.43
N GLN A 111 2.22 27.95 36.71
CA GLN A 111 2.93 26.67 36.72
C GLN A 111 3.03 26.04 35.33
N TRP A 112 2.44 26.65 34.30
CA TRP A 112 2.42 26.11 32.95
C TRP A 112 3.20 26.99 31.98
N ARG A 113 3.91 26.34 31.06
CA ARG A 113 4.48 26.96 29.86
C ARG A 113 3.85 26.30 28.65
N CYS A 114 3.14 27.09 27.86
CA CYS A 114 2.53 26.67 26.62
C CYS A 114 3.18 27.39 25.45
N GLN A 115 3.38 26.67 24.35
CA GLN A 115 3.86 27.23 23.09
C GLN A 115 2.95 26.76 21.95
N GLU A 116 2.71 27.64 20.99
CA GLU A 116 2.06 27.26 19.74
C GLU A 116 2.96 26.31 18.96
N ILE A 117 2.38 25.23 18.45
CA ILE A 117 3.04 24.26 17.60
C ILE A 117 2.15 23.99 16.39
N VAL A 118 2.77 23.56 15.29
CA VAL A 118 2.03 23.13 14.11
C VAL A 118 1.22 21.88 14.45
N GLY A 119 -0.08 21.95 14.26
CA GLY A 119 -1.02 20.86 14.42
C GLY A 119 -1.20 20.04 13.14
N PRO A 120 -2.29 19.27 13.04
CA PRO A 120 -2.55 18.43 11.88
C PRO A 120 -2.76 19.26 10.60
N VAL A 121 -2.28 18.73 9.48
CA VAL A 121 -2.53 19.31 8.15
C VAL A 121 -4.01 19.12 7.79
N VAL A 122 -4.72 20.23 7.65
CA VAL A 122 -6.15 20.26 7.31
C VAL A 122 -6.41 20.59 5.84
N PHE A 123 -5.37 20.97 5.11
CA PHE A 123 -5.43 21.09 3.65
C PHE A 123 -4.02 21.07 3.07
N SER A 124 -3.84 20.33 1.99
CA SER A 124 -2.69 20.38 1.10
C SER A 124 -3.18 20.45 -0.34
N ARG A 125 -2.70 21.44 -1.09
CA ARG A 125 -3.00 21.58 -2.51
C ARG A 125 -2.45 20.41 -3.32
N GLU A 126 -1.28 19.89 -2.96
CA GLU A 126 -0.68 18.71 -3.59
C GLU A 126 -1.53 17.48 -3.38
N VAL A 127 -2.03 17.26 -2.15
CA VAL A 127 -2.97 16.17 -1.86
C VAL A 127 -4.23 16.32 -2.70
N ARG A 128 -4.78 17.53 -2.82
CA ARG A 128 -5.97 17.78 -3.65
C ARG A 128 -5.71 17.47 -5.13
N GLU A 129 -4.56 17.91 -5.65
CA GLU A 129 -4.14 17.61 -7.03
C GLU A 129 -3.93 16.11 -7.24
N ALA A 130 -3.38 15.39 -6.25
CA ALA A 130 -3.24 13.95 -6.28
C ALA A 130 -4.61 13.26 -6.29
N GLN A 131 -5.55 13.66 -5.44
CA GLN A 131 -6.92 13.13 -5.40
C GLN A 131 -7.63 13.31 -6.75
N ARG A 132 -7.48 14.49 -7.37
CA ARG A 132 -7.97 14.73 -8.73
C ARG A 132 -7.37 13.76 -9.74
N LYS A 133 -6.05 13.58 -9.71
CA LYS A 133 -5.34 12.64 -10.60
C LYS A 133 -5.80 11.21 -10.38
N MET A 134 -6.03 10.78 -9.13
CA MET A 134 -6.57 9.46 -8.80
C MET A 134 -7.94 9.22 -9.46
N ASN A 135 -8.83 10.21 -9.36
CA ASN A 135 -10.17 10.13 -9.96
C ASN A 135 -10.14 10.06 -11.49
N MET A 136 -9.20 10.79 -12.10
CA MET A 136 -9.00 10.87 -13.56
C MET A 136 -8.07 9.78 -14.12
N ALA A 137 -7.52 8.91 -13.27
CA ALA A 137 -6.53 7.92 -13.70
C ALA A 137 -7.11 6.97 -14.76
N PRO A 138 -6.45 6.81 -15.92
CA PRO A 138 -6.90 5.86 -16.93
C PRO A 138 -6.73 4.43 -16.42
N ASN A 139 -7.65 3.54 -16.80
CA ASN A 139 -7.60 2.10 -16.46
C ASN A 139 -7.54 1.80 -14.95
N LYS A 140 -8.18 2.64 -14.14
CA LYS A 140 -8.32 2.38 -12.71
C LYS A 140 -9.15 1.10 -12.47
N PRO A 141 -8.75 0.21 -11.55
CA PRO A 141 -9.51 -1.02 -11.29
C PRO A 141 -10.93 -0.72 -10.81
N ASP A 142 -11.89 -1.61 -11.09
CA ASP A 142 -13.30 -1.39 -10.75
C ASP A 142 -13.58 -1.23 -9.25
N CYS A 143 -12.68 -1.69 -8.38
CA CYS A 143 -12.82 -1.56 -6.93
C CYS A 143 -12.43 -0.19 -6.38
N VAL A 144 -11.89 0.73 -7.19
CA VAL A 144 -11.44 2.02 -6.66
C VAL A 144 -12.66 2.91 -6.34
N PRO A 145 -12.73 3.48 -5.13
CA PRO A 145 -13.76 4.45 -4.82
C PRO A 145 -13.50 5.78 -5.54
N TRP A 146 -14.54 6.62 -5.60
CA TRP A 146 -14.34 8.03 -5.87
C TRP A 146 -13.67 8.69 -4.66
N VAL A 147 -12.59 9.45 -4.88
CA VAL A 147 -11.85 10.12 -3.81
C VAL A 147 -12.26 11.59 -3.73
N PRO A 148 -12.84 12.08 -2.62
CA PRO A 148 -13.14 13.49 -2.47
C PRO A 148 -11.89 14.38 -2.55
N GLU A 149 -11.92 15.41 -3.42
CA GLU A 149 -10.82 16.38 -3.62
C GLU A 149 -10.75 17.44 -2.49
N THR A 150 -10.60 16.98 -1.24
CA THR A 150 -10.60 17.85 -0.05
C THR A 150 -9.24 18.47 0.24
N GLY A 151 -8.15 17.91 -0.30
CA GLY A 151 -6.79 18.25 0.10
C GLY A 151 -6.41 17.67 1.47
N ARG A 152 -7.24 16.82 2.06
CA ARG A 152 -6.94 16.05 3.28
C ARG A 152 -6.75 14.59 2.91
N LEU A 153 -5.85 13.91 3.63
CA LEU A 153 -5.82 12.45 3.59
C LEU A 153 -7.09 11.92 4.28
N ASN A 154 -7.93 11.25 3.50
CA ASN A 154 -9.17 10.64 3.95
C ASN A 154 -9.15 9.13 3.68
N TRP A 155 -10.13 8.44 4.24
CA TRP A 155 -10.27 7.00 4.11
C TRP A 155 -10.36 6.56 2.64
N GLU A 156 -11.07 7.30 1.79
CA GLU A 156 -11.20 6.98 0.36
C GLU A 156 -9.85 6.99 -0.37
N THR A 157 -8.92 7.86 0.05
CA THR A 157 -7.55 7.88 -0.49
C THR A 157 -6.81 6.60 -0.10
N LEU A 158 -6.97 6.11 1.14
CA LEU A 158 -6.40 4.84 1.57
C LEU A 158 -7.06 3.65 0.85
N ASP A 159 -8.38 3.67 0.72
CA ASP A 159 -9.14 2.60 0.07
C ASP A 159 -8.84 2.49 -1.43
N TYR A 160 -8.60 3.64 -2.08
CA TYR A 160 -8.04 3.69 -3.43
C TYR A 160 -6.72 2.91 -3.51
N ALA A 161 -5.77 3.18 -2.62
CA ALA A 161 -4.49 2.44 -2.58
C ALA A 161 -4.70 0.96 -2.28
N ARG A 162 -5.62 0.62 -1.37
CA ARG A 162 -5.98 -0.75 -1.02
C ARG A 162 -6.43 -1.57 -2.22
N CYS A 163 -7.31 -0.99 -3.04
CA CYS A 163 -7.82 -1.67 -4.24
C CYS A 163 -6.68 -2.05 -5.20
N TYR A 164 -5.68 -1.18 -5.40
CA TYR A 164 -4.52 -1.52 -6.24
C TYR A 164 -3.69 -2.67 -5.67
N VAL A 165 -3.36 -2.62 -4.38
CA VAL A 165 -2.59 -3.69 -3.72
C VAL A 165 -3.37 -5.02 -3.78
N SER A 166 -4.69 -5.00 -3.61
CA SER A 166 -5.55 -6.18 -3.80
C SER A 166 -5.37 -6.78 -5.20
N LYS A 167 -5.36 -5.94 -6.24
CA LYS A 167 -5.16 -6.42 -7.62
C LYS A 167 -3.77 -6.96 -7.87
N GLU A 168 -2.74 -6.46 -7.19
CA GLU A 168 -1.39 -7.02 -7.26
C GLU A 168 -1.33 -8.43 -6.65
N VAL A 169 -1.89 -8.60 -5.45
CA VAL A 169 -1.98 -9.90 -4.77
C VAL A 169 -2.81 -10.90 -5.60
N GLU A 170 -4.00 -10.50 -6.08
CA GLU A 170 -4.86 -11.34 -6.92
C GLU A 170 -4.14 -11.81 -8.20
N ARG A 171 -3.41 -10.92 -8.87
CA ARG A 171 -2.66 -11.25 -10.09
C ARG A 171 -1.51 -12.20 -9.80
N ALA A 172 -0.75 -11.96 -8.73
CA ALA A 172 0.36 -12.83 -8.35
C ALA A 172 -0.15 -14.26 -8.04
N ARG A 173 -1.27 -14.37 -7.31
CA ARG A 173 -1.90 -15.68 -7.03
C ARG A 173 -2.49 -16.33 -8.27
N ALA A 174 -3.02 -15.56 -9.23
CA ALA A 174 -3.44 -16.09 -10.53
C ALA A 174 -2.25 -16.64 -11.33
N ALA A 175 -1.14 -15.89 -11.42
CA ALA A 175 0.07 -16.33 -12.12
C ALA A 175 0.66 -17.62 -11.52
N TYR A 176 0.69 -17.75 -10.19
CA TYR A 176 1.05 -18.99 -9.51
C TYR A 176 0.16 -20.16 -9.93
N ARG A 177 -1.17 -19.98 -9.96
CA ARG A 177 -2.11 -21.02 -10.39
C ARG A 177 -1.88 -21.43 -11.84
N ASP A 178 -1.60 -20.49 -12.73
CA ASP A 178 -1.31 -20.78 -14.14
C ASP A 178 -0.01 -21.59 -14.28
N ARG A 179 1.05 -21.23 -13.55
CA ARG A 179 2.31 -21.99 -13.51
C ARG A 179 2.14 -23.41 -12.95
N LEU A 180 1.40 -23.53 -11.85
CA LEU A 180 1.08 -24.83 -11.27
C LEU A 180 0.27 -25.68 -12.24
N SER A 181 -0.73 -25.08 -12.90
CA SER A 181 -1.52 -25.72 -13.96
C SER A 181 -0.62 -26.29 -15.07
N ALA A 182 0.31 -25.47 -15.58
CA ALA A 182 1.24 -25.90 -16.62
C ALA A 182 2.15 -27.04 -16.15
N THR A 183 2.64 -26.97 -14.92
CA THR A 183 3.48 -28.03 -14.30
C THR A 183 2.71 -29.34 -14.17
N LEU A 184 1.45 -29.27 -13.72
CA LEU A 184 0.59 -30.44 -13.58
C LEU A 184 0.20 -31.03 -14.95
N ALA A 185 -0.16 -30.19 -15.91
CA ALA A 185 -0.48 -30.60 -17.28
C ALA A 185 0.67 -31.36 -17.94
N GLU A 186 1.91 -30.91 -17.73
CA GLU A 186 3.10 -31.59 -18.25
C GLU A 186 3.33 -32.93 -17.53
N ALA A 187 3.24 -32.95 -16.19
CA ALA A 187 3.45 -34.16 -15.40
C ALA A 187 2.39 -35.25 -15.71
N LEU A 188 1.14 -34.85 -15.92
CA LEU A 188 0.01 -35.73 -16.23
C LEU A 188 -0.16 -36.00 -17.74
N ARG A 189 0.65 -35.36 -18.58
CA ARG A 189 0.54 -35.38 -20.05
C ARG A 189 -0.88 -35.02 -20.55
N ASP A 190 -1.50 -34.06 -19.90
CA ASP A 190 -2.89 -33.65 -20.12
C ASP A 190 -2.99 -32.12 -20.25
N ARG A 191 -2.74 -31.61 -21.45
CA ARG A 191 -2.64 -30.15 -21.70
C ARG A 191 -3.99 -29.48 -21.95
N THR A 192 -5.07 -30.26 -21.97
CA THR A 192 -6.42 -29.78 -22.30
C THR A 192 -7.34 -29.71 -21.09
N ALA A 193 -7.01 -30.43 -20.01
CA ALA A 193 -7.76 -30.41 -18.78
C ALA A 193 -7.73 -29.03 -18.10
N ALA A 194 -8.84 -28.67 -17.48
CA ALA A 194 -8.92 -27.44 -16.68
C ALA A 194 -8.09 -27.57 -15.39
N TYR A 195 -7.74 -26.44 -14.76
CA TYR A 195 -6.92 -26.43 -13.55
C TYR A 195 -7.46 -27.34 -12.43
N ASP A 196 -8.76 -27.24 -12.11
CA ASP A 196 -9.35 -28.05 -11.05
C ASP A 196 -9.35 -29.55 -11.37
N GLU A 197 -9.49 -29.91 -12.65
CA GLU A 197 -9.39 -31.29 -13.13
C GLU A 197 -7.96 -31.81 -13.01
N LEU A 198 -6.98 -30.99 -13.40
CA LEU A 198 -5.55 -31.31 -13.25
C LEU A 198 -5.17 -31.51 -11.79
N VAL A 199 -5.63 -30.63 -10.90
CA VAL A 199 -5.40 -30.75 -9.45
C VAL A 199 -6.02 -32.03 -8.90
N ALA A 200 -7.27 -32.33 -9.26
CA ALA A 200 -7.95 -33.55 -8.82
C ALA A 200 -7.22 -34.81 -9.31
N LYS A 201 -6.86 -34.87 -10.59
CA LYS A 201 -6.12 -35.97 -11.20
C LYS A 201 -4.75 -36.13 -10.55
N ALA A 202 -3.99 -35.04 -10.38
CA ALA A 202 -2.67 -35.04 -9.78
C ALA A 202 -2.65 -35.49 -8.31
N LYS A 203 -3.72 -35.21 -7.56
CA LYS A 203 -3.87 -35.71 -6.18
C LYS A 203 -4.22 -37.21 -6.14
N SER A 204 -4.90 -37.72 -7.16
CA SER A 204 -5.24 -39.14 -7.27
C SER A 204 -4.08 -40.00 -7.78
N GLU A 205 -3.21 -39.43 -8.63
CA GLU A 205 -2.11 -40.14 -9.27
C GLU A 205 -0.91 -40.24 -8.32
N ARG A 206 -0.63 -41.47 -7.88
CA ARG A 206 0.49 -41.76 -6.98
C ARG A 206 1.79 -41.81 -7.76
N LEU A 207 2.85 -41.29 -7.15
CA LEU A 207 4.21 -41.49 -7.64
C LEU A 207 4.56 -42.98 -7.53
N ALA A 208 5.33 -43.48 -8.50
CA ALA A 208 5.83 -44.86 -8.46
C ALA A 208 6.64 -45.15 -7.19
N PHE A 209 7.33 -44.13 -6.68
CA PHE A 209 8.07 -44.17 -5.43
C PHE A 209 7.76 -42.92 -4.61
N ALA A 210 7.69 -43.10 -3.30
CA ALA A 210 7.60 -41.97 -2.39
C ALA A 210 8.94 -41.22 -2.36
N LEU A 211 8.92 -39.92 -2.63
CA LEU A 211 10.13 -39.10 -2.69
C LEU A 211 10.24 -38.22 -1.45
N PRO A 212 11.41 -38.06 -0.83
CA PRO A 212 11.62 -37.01 0.16
C PRO A 212 11.73 -35.66 -0.54
N GLY A 213 11.08 -34.63 0.01
CA GLY A 213 11.18 -33.25 -0.48
C GLY A 213 10.32 -32.31 0.35
N CYS A 214 10.68 -31.03 0.43
CA CYS A 214 9.87 -30.02 1.13
C CYS A 214 9.53 -30.42 2.58
N GLY A 215 10.50 -31.00 3.29
CA GLY A 215 10.33 -31.50 4.66
C GLY A 215 9.34 -32.66 4.85
N LYS A 216 8.82 -33.26 3.77
CA LYS A 216 7.79 -34.31 3.82
C LYS A 216 8.04 -35.44 2.81
N THR A 217 7.21 -36.48 2.90
CA THR A 217 7.17 -37.55 1.90
C THR A 217 6.14 -37.22 0.83
N LEU A 218 6.61 -37.03 -0.40
CA LEU A 218 5.79 -36.76 -1.58
C LEU A 218 5.22 -38.08 -2.09
N ARG A 219 3.90 -38.17 -2.21
CA ARG A 219 3.21 -39.42 -2.60
C ARG A 219 2.42 -39.30 -3.89
N THR A 220 2.11 -38.08 -4.29
CA THR A 220 1.27 -37.79 -5.46
C THR A 220 2.00 -36.88 -6.45
N VAL A 221 1.56 -36.86 -7.70
CA VAL A 221 2.05 -35.91 -8.71
C VAL A 221 1.84 -34.46 -8.23
N HIS A 222 0.71 -34.20 -7.57
CA HIS A 222 0.43 -32.90 -6.97
C HIS A 222 1.46 -32.52 -5.89
N ASP A 223 1.80 -33.43 -4.98
CA ASP A 223 2.79 -33.15 -3.92
C ASP A 223 4.15 -32.79 -4.53
N ALA A 224 4.56 -33.50 -5.58
CA ALA A 224 5.82 -33.23 -6.26
C ALA A 224 5.82 -31.87 -6.97
N ALA A 225 4.75 -31.53 -7.68
CA ALA A 225 4.61 -30.23 -8.34
C ALA A 225 4.54 -29.07 -7.34
N ALA A 226 3.71 -29.19 -6.30
CA ALA A 226 3.59 -28.18 -5.25
C ALA A 226 4.91 -28.01 -4.48
N CYS A 227 5.66 -29.09 -4.25
CA CYS A 227 6.96 -29.02 -3.60
C CYS A 227 7.97 -28.18 -4.41
N ARG A 228 7.94 -28.26 -5.74
CA ARG A 228 8.83 -27.42 -6.57
C ARG A 228 8.55 -25.93 -6.46
N MET A 229 7.34 -25.56 -6.08
CA MET A 229 6.88 -24.16 -5.98
C MET A 229 6.57 -23.75 -4.53
N GLU A 230 7.05 -24.51 -3.54
CA GLU A 230 6.68 -24.31 -2.14
C GLU A 230 7.11 -22.94 -1.62
N GLU A 231 8.30 -22.47 -1.97
CA GLU A 231 8.80 -21.18 -1.50
C GLU A 231 8.01 -20.02 -2.10
N GLU A 232 7.68 -20.09 -3.39
CA GLU A 232 6.78 -19.13 -4.05
C GLU A 232 5.41 -19.10 -3.33
N ASP A 233 4.80 -20.25 -3.09
CA ASP A 233 3.50 -20.35 -2.41
C ASP A 233 3.55 -19.82 -0.97
N ARG A 234 4.64 -20.08 -0.26
CA ARG A 234 4.90 -19.56 1.09
C ARG A 234 4.98 -18.03 1.09
N LEU A 235 5.70 -17.44 0.14
CA LEU A 235 5.82 -15.99 0.00
C LEU A 235 4.49 -15.35 -0.39
N LEU A 236 3.74 -15.93 -1.33
CA LEU A 236 2.40 -15.44 -1.69
C LEU A 236 1.42 -15.50 -0.53
N THR A 237 1.43 -16.59 0.25
CA THR A 237 0.60 -16.72 1.45
C THR A 237 0.99 -15.69 2.52
N LYS A 238 2.28 -15.39 2.65
CA LYS A 238 2.77 -14.32 3.53
C LYS A 238 2.30 -12.94 3.07
N ALA A 239 2.36 -12.65 1.77
CA ALA A 239 1.86 -11.40 1.18
C ALA A 239 0.35 -11.23 1.39
N GLU A 240 -0.44 -12.30 1.25
CA GLU A 240 -1.88 -12.29 1.55
C GLU A 240 -2.17 -12.01 3.03
N GLY A 241 -1.38 -12.60 3.93
CA GLY A 241 -1.46 -12.31 5.36
C GLY A 241 -1.17 -10.84 5.68
N TYR A 242 -0.13 -10.26 5.07
CA TYR A 242 0.17 -8.83 5.19
C TYR A 242 -0.94 -7.97 4.59
N PHE A 243 -1.49 -8.35 3.43
CA PHE A 243 -2.61 -7.64 2.82
C PHE A 243 -3.86 -7.65 3.71
N ALA A 244 -4.17 -8.76 4.38
CA ALA A 244 -5.28 -8.84 5.32
C ALA A 244 -5.11 -7.87 6.50
N ALA A 245 -3.90 -7.81 7.09
CA ALA A 245 -3.58 -6.87 8.16
C ALA A 245 -3.66 -5.40 7.69
N TYR A 246 -3.06 -5.11 6.54
CA TYR A 246 -3.11 -3.81 5.87
C TYR A 246 -4.55 -3.34 5.60
N SER A 247 -5.39 -4.22 5.04
CA SER A 247 -6.81 -3.93 4.81
C SER A 247 -7.54 -3.64 6.12
N GLY A 248 -7.31 -4.43 7.17
CA GLY A 248 -7.90 -4.21 8.49
C GLY A 248 -7.53 -2.85 9.08
N ARG A 249 -6.27 -2.42 8.94
CA ARG A 249 -5.82 -1.09 9.36
C ARG A 249 -6.51 0.03 8.60
N ILE A 250 -6.73 -0.12 7.30
CA ILE A 250 -7.45 0.87 6.48
C ILE A 250 -8.92 0.92 6.87
N ASP A 251 -9.59 -0.22 7.05
CA ASP A 251 -11.00 -0.25 7.45
C ASP A 251 -11.22 0.39 8.82
N ALA A 252 -10.25 0.28 9.75
CA ALA A 252 -10.29 0.96 11.04
C ALA A 252 -10.31 2.50 10.94
N LYS A 253 -9.90 3.06 9.79
CA LYS A 253 -9.91 4.51 9.53
C LYS A 253 -11.20 5.02 8.92
N ARG A 254 -12.17 4.14 8.65
CA ARG A 254 -13.44 4.53 8.06
C ARG A 254 -14.22 5.43 9.01
N GLY A 255 -14.65 6.58 8.52
CA GLY A 255 -15.42 7.57 9.29
C GLY A 255 -14.56 8.57 10.06
N GLU A 256 -13.23 8.42 10.07
CA GLU A 256 -12.34 9.46 10.59
C GLU A 256 -12.38 10.69 9.66
N ALA A 257 -12.48 11.89 10.25
CA ALA A 257 -12.56 13.13 9.49
C ALA A 257 -11.23 13.51 8.80
N ALA A 258 -10.12 13.04 9.36
CA ALA A 258 -8.78 13.22 8.84
C ALA A 258 -7.88 12.08 9.33
N ILE A 259 -6.96 11.65 8.48
CA ILE A 259 -5.98 10.62 8.81
C ILE A 259 -4.64 11.32 9.03
N SER A 260 -3.99 11.05 10.16
CA SER A 260 -2.72 11.71 10.45
C SER A 260 -1.63 11.22 9.50
N HIS A 261 -0.64 12.07 9.30
CA HIS A 261 0.49 11.72 8.46
C HIS A 261 1.25 10.46 8.96
N ILE A 262 1.45 10.35 10.28
CA ILE A 262 2.16 9.21 10.89
C ILE A 262 1.42 7.90 10.60
N GLU A 263 0.10 7.90 10.74
CA GLU A 263 -0.73 6.73 10.44
C GLU A 263 -0.67 6.38 8.95
N ALA A 264 -0.78 7.38 8.08
CA ALA A 264 -0.74 7.18 6.64
C ALA A 264 0.63 6.63 6.18
N SER A 265 1.73 7.14 6.73
CA SER A 265 3.09 6.60 6.51
C SER A 265 3.20 5.14 6.96
N GLY A 266 2.70 4.81 8.15
CA GLY A 266 2.71 3.41 8.62
C GLY A 266 1.89 2.47 7.74
N ILE A 267 0.80 2.95 7.13
CA ILE A 267 -0.01 2.19 6.16
C ILE A 267 0.72 2.06 4.82
N ALA A 268 1.43 3.09 4.37
CA ALA A 268 2.24 3.04 3.17
C ALA A 268 3.40 2.02 3.28
N MET A 269 4.05 1.95 4.46
CA MET A 269 5.09 0.94 4.73
C MET A 269 4.57 -0.50 4.64
N ASP A 270 3.35 -0.75 5.13
CA ASP A 270 2.71 -2.06 5.00
C ASP A 270 2.49 -2.43 3.52
N ALA A 271 2.07 -1.46 2.69
CA ALA A 271 1.89 -1.67 1.26
C ALA A 271 3.22 -2.00 0.55
N GLU A 272 4.32 -1.32 0.89
CA GLU A 272 5.64 -1.65 0.35
C GLU A 272 6.10 -3.05 0.80
N LEU A 273 5.89 -3.41 2.06
CA LEU A 273 6.23 -4.75 2.56
C LEU A 273 5.47 -5.86 1.78
N ILE A 274 4.21 -5.62 1.42
CA ILE A 274 3.44 -6.54 0.56
C ILE A 274 4.10 -6.64 -0.81
N ARG A 275 4.42 -5.50 -1.46
CA ARG A 275 5.04 -5.48 -2.80
C ARG A 275 6.41 -6.13 -2.83
N ASP A 276 7.25 -5.88 -1.83
CA ASP A 276 8.55 -6.54 -1.69
C ASP A 276 8.38 -8.05 -1.57
N THR A 277 7.41 -8.50 -0.75
CA THR A 277 7.12 -9.93 -0.62
C THR A 277 6.59 -10.54 -1.93
N LEU A 278 5.77 -9.81 -2.70
CA LEU A 278 5.32 -10.24 -4.02
C LEU A 278 6.47 -10.29 -5.03
N ALA A 279 7.40 -9.34 -4.97
CA ALA A 279 8.60 -9.33 -5.81
C ALA A 279 9.52 -10.50 -5.49
N ASP A 280 9.67 -10.87 -4.21
CA ASP A 280 10.38 -12.07 -3.78
C ASP A 280 9.74 -13.34 -4.34
N ALA A 281 8.41 -13.46 -4.24
CA ALA A 281 7.68 -14.59 -4.81
C ALA A 281 7.89 -14.72 -6.32
N GLN A 282 7.89 -13.58 -7.03
CA GLN A 282 8.12 -13.58 -8.47
C GLN A 282 9.56 -13.97 -8.83
N ARG A 283 10.56 -13.52 -8.05
CA ARG A 283 11.96 -13.92 -8.25
C ARG A 283 12.16 -15.42 -8.04
N GLU A 284 11.48 -16.01 -7.07
CA GLU A 284 11.47 -17.47 -6.89
C GLU A 284 10.84 -18.17 -8.10
N ALA A 285 9.71 -17.67 -8.59
CA ALA A 285 9.04 -18.21 -9.77
C ALA A 285 9.92 -18.17 -11.04
N ASP A 286 10.71 -17.10 -11.21
CA ASP A 286 11.61 -16.93 -12.36
C ASP A 286 12.89 -17.79 -12.27
N GLY A 287 13.19 -18.34 -11.09
CA GLY A 287 14.32 -19.24 -10.86
C GLY A 287 14.03 -20.72 -11.15
N LEU A 288 12.76 -21.08 -11.39
CA LEU A 288 12.26 -22.45 -11.60
C LEU A 288 12.15 -22.85 -13.07
#